data_AF-H1LX13-F1
#
_entry.id   AF-H1LX13-F1
#
_cell.length_a   1.000
_cell.length_b   1.000
_cell.length_c   1.000
_cell.angle_alpha   90.00
_cell.angle_beta   90.00
_cell.angle_gamma   90.00
#
_symmetry.space_group_name_H-M   'P 1'
#
loop_
_entity.id
_entity.type
_entity.pdbx_description
1 polymer ?
#
loop_
_entity_poly.entity_id
_entity_poly.type
_entity_poly.pdbx_seq_one_letter_code
_entity_poly.pdbx_strand_id
1 'polypeptide(L)'
;MTKKRLICVLLFIISAAISIYSYVLLAKQTQILEYIEESATKELFIEHFLLFIGFYLIFRLVKRKGIIIFTVSFISGTYLYMHQAATALIIVYIYVKALIWLGDILLLFIRKKYKEESNITRMLNSFVIGSLFYIISVCIMSALHIASIEVLRVYTLLLAAITIVLYLWLRIFKVIEIKPDSIFEEEFVKLRGKNYFCVGTAIMLSALLLQLGRINIALDYDSLRYGLRSLSVLIGNTGIYDKLGTVNDVYVYPKGLEILTLALNNEITFGFVLSFNYICAILMLFVYMR
;
A
#
# COMPACT_ATOMS: atom_id res chain seq x y z
N MET A 1 25.32 -18.78 -27.40
CA MET A 1 24.52 -18.07 -26.37
C MET A 1 25.12 -16.67 -26.21
N THR A 2 24.35 -15.59 -26.40
CA THR A 2 24.90 -14.21 -26.37
C THR A 2 25.49 -13.88 -24.97
N LYS A 3 26.60 -13.12 -24.91
CA LYS A 3 27.30 -12.76 -23.66
C LYS A 3 26.35 -12.27 -22.55
N LYS A 4 25.29 -11.53 -22.93
CA LYS A 4 24.20 -11.08 -22.04
C LYS A 4 23.37 -12.23 -21.44
N ARG A 5 23.01 -13.25 -22.23
CA ARG A 5 22.27 -14.44 -21.72
C ARG A 5 23.13 -15.26 -20.75
N LEU A 6 24.43 -15.38 -21.02
CA LEU A 6 25.35 -16.07 -20.11
C LEU A 6 25.44 -15.37 -18.76
N ILE A 7 25.57 -14.03 -18.77
CA ILE A 7 25.56 -13.21 -17.55
C ILE A 7 24.24 -13.37 -16.78
N CYS A 8 23.09 -13.36 -17.45
CA CYS A 8 21.80 -13.56 -16.79
C CYS A 8 21.68 -14.95 -16.14
N VAL A 9 22.16 -15.99 -16.82
CA VAL A 9 22.14 -17.36 -16.27
C VAL A 9 23.09 -17.48 -15.08
N LEU A 10 24.29 -16.89 -15.16
CA LEU A 10 25.21 -16.84 -14.02
C LEU A 10 24.60 -16.10 -12.82
N LEU A 11 24.00 -14.93 -13.05
CA LEU A 11 23.31 -14.18 -11.98
C LEU A 11 22.15 -14.98 -11.37
N PHE A 12 21.39 -15.71 -12.20
CA PHE A 12 20.32 -16.58 -11.72
C PHE A 12 20.86 -17.72 -10.84
N ILE A 13 21.92 -18.40 -11.29
CA ILE A 13 22.56 -19.49 -10.53
C ILE A 13 23.12 -18.96 -9.21
N ILE A 14 23.81 -17.82 -9.22
CA ILE A 14 24.35 -17.19 -8.02
C ILE A 14 23.22 -16.80 -7.06
N SER A 15 22.16 -16.16 -7.57
CA SER A 15 20.99 -15.81 -6.76
C SER A 15 20.30 -17.03 -6.14
N ALA A 16 20.15 -18.11 -6.91
CA ALA A 16 19.61 -19.37 -6.42
C ALA A 16 20.49 -20.00 -5.35
N ALA A 17 21.82 -20.03 -5.56
CA ALA A 17 22.77 -20.56 -4.58
C ALA A 17 22.75 -19.75 -3.28
N ILE A 18 22.73 -18.42 -3.36
CA ILE A 18 22.62 -17.53 -2.19
C ILE A 18 21.28 -17.74 -1.47
N SER A 19 20.17 -17.88 -2.22
CA SER A 19 18.85 -18.13 -1.64
C SER A 19 18.79 -19.47 -0.90
N ILE A 20 19.35 -20.53 -1.50
CA ILE A 20 19.44 -21.86 -0.87
C ILE A 20 20.33 -21.81 0.37
N TYR A 21 21.49 -21.17 0.29
CA TYR A 21 22.39 -21.00 1.42
C TYR A 21 21.70 -20.24 2.56
N SER A 22 21.01 -19.15 2.24
CA SER A 22 20.27 -18.34 3.22
C SER A 22 19.15 -19.14 3.87
N TYR A 23 18.41 -19.94 3.08
CA TYR A 23 17.40 -20.85 3.60
C TYR A 23 17.99 -21.90 4.55
N VAL A 24 19.09 -22.55 4.18
CA VAL A 24 19.75 -23.55 5.04
C VAL A 24 20.25 -22.91 6.34
N LEU A 25 20.79 -21.69 6.27
CA LEU A 25 21.23 -20.95 7.44
C LEU A 25 20.05 -20.61 8.36
N LEU A 26 18.97 -20.08 7.80
CA LEU A 26 17.73 -19.77 8.53
C LEU A 26 17.13 -21.04 9.15
N ALA A 27 17.05 -22.14 8.41
CA ALA A 27 16.52 -23.41 8.88
C ALA A 27 17.32 -24.00 10.05
N LYS A 28 18.63 -23.74 10.12
CA LYS A 28 19.48 -24.18 11.24
C LYS A 28 19.43 -23.23 12.44
N GLN A 29 19.30 -21.92 12.21
CA GLN A 29 19.44 -20.89 13.25
C GLN A 29 18.10 -20.40 13.81
N THR A 30 16.99 -20.74 13.17
CA THR A 30 15.66 -20.26 13.55
C THR A 30 14.64 -21.41 13.48
N GLN A 31 13.48 -21.21 14.10
CA GLN A 31 12.35 -22.16 14.07
C GLN A 31 11.58 -22.16 12.74
N ILE A 32 12.20 -21.75 11.63
CA ILE A 32 11.52 -21.63 10.33
C ILE A 32 10.90 -22.94 9.85
N LEU A 33 11.54 -24.07 10.17
CA LEU A 33 11.04 -25.40 9.81
C LEU A 33 9.74 -25.73 10.57
N GLU A 34 9.68 -25.38 11.86
CA GLU A 34 8.48 -25.56 12.68
C GLU A 34 7.32 -24.69 12.16
N TYR A 35 7.59 -23.45 11.77
CA TYR A 35 6.58 -22.57 11.17
C TYR A 35 6.07 -23.04 9.80
N ILE A 36 6.92 -23.69 8.99
CA ILE A 36 6.52 -24.29 7.70
C ILE A 36 5.65 -25.54 7.92
N GLU A 37 5.90 -26.28 8.99
CA GLU A 37 5.13 -27.49 9.31
C GLU A 37 3.73 -27.20 9.85
N GLU A 38 3.51 -25.99 10.37
CA GLU A 38 2.22 -25.51 10.85
C GLU A 38 1.14 -25.61 9.76
N SER A 39 -0.06 -26.11 10.13
CA SER A 39 -1.16 -26.35 9.20
C SER A 39 -1.61 -25.05 8.52
N ALA A 40 -1.71 -23.96 9.29
CA ALA A 40 -2.10 -22.64 8.78
C ALA A 40 -1.13 -22.14 7.69
N THR A 41 0.17 -22.36 7.87
CA THR A 41 1.18 -21.97 6.88
C THR A 41 1.04 -22.79 5.59
N LYS A 42 0.81 -24.11 5.70
CA LYS A 42 0.58 -24.99 4.54
C LYS A 42 -0.69 -24.62 3.78
N GLU A 43 -1.78 -24.33 4.48
CA GLU A 43 -3.05 -23.89 3.90
C GLU A 43 -2.86 -22.60 3.11
N LEU A 44 -2.20 -21.60 3.70
CA LEU A 44 -1.91 -20.33 3.01
C LEU A 44 -1.05 -20.51 1.75
N PHE A 45 -0.06 -21.41 1.77
CA PHE A 45 0.74 -21.73 0.58
C PHE A 45 -0.10 -22.38 -0.53
N ILE A 46 -1.02 -23.28 -0.17
CA ILE A 46 -1.93 -23.93 -1.12
C ILE A 46 -2.88 -22.90 -1.73
N GLU A 47 -3.53 -22.07 -0.91
CA GLU A 47 -4.40 -20.98 -1.36
C GLU A 47 -3.68 -20.06 -2.35
N HIS A 48 -2.45 -19.68 -2.00
CA HIS A 48 -1.64 -18.82 -2.84
C HIS A 48 -1.28 -19.48 -4.18
N PHE A 49 -0.92 -20.75 -4.17
CA PHE A 49 -0.63 -21.51 -5.39
C PHE A 49 -1.87 -21.62 -6.29
N LEU A 50 -3.05 -21.83 -5.70
CA LEU A 50 -4.33 -21.83 -6.42
C LEU A 50 -4.66 -20.46 -7.01
N LEU A 51 -4.43 -19.36 -6.27
CA LEU A 51 -4.59 -18.00 -6.78
C LEU A 51 -3.66 -17.72 -7.96
N PHE A 52 -2.39 -18.12 -7.85
CA PHE A 52 -1.43 -17.98 -8.94
C PHE A 52 -1.89 -18.72 -10.21
N ILE A 53 -2.27 -19.99 -10.09
CA ILE A 53 -2.79 -20.79 -11.22
C ILE A 53 -4.05 -20.14 -11.79
N GLY A 54 -4.99 -19.74 -10.92
CA GLY A 54 -6.25 -19.11 -11.30
C GLY A 54 -6.03 -17.84 -12.11
N PHE A 55 -5.19 -16.92 -11.62
CA PHE A 55 -4.86 -15.69 -12.35
C PHE A 55 -4.11 -15.96 -13.65
N TYR A 56 -3.16 -16.89 -13.64
CA TYR A 56 -2.44 -17.29 -14.85
C TYR A 56 -3.40 -17.79 -15.93
N LEU A 57 -4.34 -18.66 -15.58
CA LEU A 57 -5.36 -19.17 -16.50
C LEU A 57 -6.30 -18.06 -16.97
N ILE A 58 -6.74 -17.16 -16.09
CA ILE A 58 -7.58 -16.01 -16.47
C ILE A 58 -6.86 -15.13 -17.49
N PHE A 59 -5.61 -14.74 -17.22
CA PHE A 59 -4.83 -13.88 -18.12
C PHE A 59 -4.49 -14.57 -19.45
N ARG A 60 -4.38 -15.89 -19.47
CA ARG A 60 -4.05 -16.67 -20.67
C ARG A 60 -5.26 -16.98 -21.54
N LEU A 61 -6.39 -17.36 -20.92
CA LEU A 61 -7.56 -17.91 -21.64
C LEU A 61 -8.61 -16.84 -21.95
N VAL A 62 -8.82 -15.88 -21.04
CA VAL A 62 -9.85 -14.87 -21.21
C VAL A 62 -9.33 -13.76 -22.13
N LYS A 63 -10.06 -13.47 -23.21
CA LYS A 63 -9.67 -12.42 -24.16
C LYS A 63 -10.30 -11.06 -23.83
N ARG A 64 -11.54 -11.06 -23.33
CA ARG A 64 -12.30 -9.82 -23.07
C ARG A 64 -11.78 -9.10 -21.82
N LYS A 65 -11.25 -7.89 -21.99
CA LYS A 65 -10.71 -7.05 -20.90
C LYS A 65 -11.68 -6.90 -19.72
N GLY A 66 -12.95 -6.58 -20.01
CA GLY A 66 -13.97 -6.39 -18.96
C GLY A 66 -14.20 -7.63 -18.09
N ILE A 67 -14.18 -8.83 -18.69
CA ILE A 67 -14.34 -10.08 -17.94
C ILE A 67 -13.12 -10.34 -17.06
N ILE A 68 -11.91 -10.08 -17.56
CA ILE A 68 -10.67 -10.23 -16.77
C ILE A 68 -10.72 -9.30 -15.56
N ILE A 69 -10.99 -8.01 -15.78
CA ILE A 69 -11.04 -7.02 -14.70
C ILE A 69 -12.08 -7.43 -13.67
N PHE A 70 -13.29 -7.80 -14.11
CA PHE A 70 -14.35 -8.24 -13.21
C PHE A 70 -13.94 -9.50 -12.41
N THR A 71 -13.47 -10.55 -13.09
CA THR A 71 -13.13 -11.84 -12.46
C THR A 71 -11.96 -11.69 -11.49
N VAL A 72 -10.90 -10.99 -11.90
CA VAL A 72 -9.74 -10.71 -11.05
C VAL A 72 -10.13 -9.89 -9.84
N SER A 73 -10.95 -8.84 -10.02
CA SER A 73 -11.42 -8.00 -8.91
C SER A 73 -12.33 -8.78 -7.96
N PHE A 74 -13.19 -9.64 -8.48
CA PHE A 74 -14.09 -10.48 -7.69
C PHE A 74 -13.32 -11.50 -6.83
N ILE A 75 -12.37 -12.22 -7.43
CA ILE A 75 -11.51 -13.17 -6.69
C ILE A 75 -10.70 -12.44 -5.63
N SER A 76 -10.06 -11.32 -6.01
CA SER A 76 -9.25 -10.52 -5.09
C SER A 76 -10.10 -9.95 -3.93
N GLY A 77 -11.30 -9.45 -4.23
CA GLY A 77 -12.23 -8.93 -3.23
C GLY A 77 -12.72 -10.00 -2.27
N THR A 78 -13.04 -11.19 -2.79
CA THR A 78 -13.45 -12.34 -1.96
C THR A 78 -12.31 -12.77 -1.03
N TYR A 79 -11.09 -12.89 -1.56
CA TYR A 79 -9.90 -13.17 -0.76
C TYR A 79 -9.71 -12.13 0.35
N LEU A 80 -9.77 -10.83 0.01
CA LEU A 80 -9.63 -9.76 1.00
C LEU A 80 -10.69 -9.77 2.09
N TYR A 81 -11.92 -10.16 1.75
CA TYR A 81 -13.00 -10.29 2.71
C TYR A 81 -12.75 -11.48 3.65
N MET A 82 -12.40 -12.66 3.11
CA MET A 82 -12.07 -13.85 3.90
C MET A 82 -10.90 -13.59 4.85
N HIS A 83 -9.89 -12.83 4.40
CA HIS A 83 -8.75 -12.45 5.22
C HIS A 83 -8.94 -11.21 6.10
N GLN A 84 -10.18 -10.69 6.20
CA GLN A 84 -10.55 -9.51 7.02
C GLN A 84 -9.74 -8.23 6.73
N ALA A 85 -9.04 -8.17 5.60
CA ALA A 85 -8.21 -7.03 5.19
C ALA A 85 -8.99 -5.98 4.39
N ALA A 86 -10.17 -6.35 3.85
CA ALA A 86 -10.96 -5.50 2.96
C ALA A 86 -11.31 -4.14 3.58
N THR A 87 -11.80 -4.12 4.82
CA THR A 87 -12.26 -2.89 5.49
C THR A 87 -11.13 -1.87 5.66
N ALA A 88 -9.99 -2.32 6.21
CA ALA A 88 -8.82 -1.47 6.41
C ALA A 88 -8.29 -0.95 5.08
N LEU A 89 -8.17 -1.81 4.07
CA LEU A 89 -7.68 -1.44 2.75
C LEU A 89 -8.58 -0.41 2.06
N ILE A 90 -9.90 -0.57 2.11
CA ILE A 90 -10.86 0.36 1.47
C ILE A 90 -10.79 1.73 2.13
N ILE A 91 -10.82 1.79 3.46
CA ILE A 91 -10.75 3.07 4.20
C ILE A 91 -9.44 3.78 3.90
N VAL A 92 -8.31 3.07 3.96
CA VAL A 92 -7.00 3.66 3.65
C VAL A 92 -6.91 4.08 2.19
N TYR A 93 -7.46 3.31 1.26
CA TYR A 93 -7.49 3.69 -0.16
C TYR A 93 -8.24 5.01 -0.37
N ILE A 94 -9.41 5.18 0.26
CA ILE A 94 -10.18 6.43 0.22
C ILE A 94 -9.36 7.57 0.84
N TYR A 95 -8.72 7.33 1.98
CA TYR A 95 -7.89 8.32 2.66
C TYR A 95 -6.68 8.75 1.81
N VAL A 96 -5.94 7.81 1.23
CA VAL A 96 -4.81 8.09 0.31
C VAL A 96 -5.29 8.86 -0.93
N LYS A 97 -6.46 8.52 -1.47
CA LYS A 97 -7.07 9.28 -2.57
C LYS A 97 -7.38 10.72 -2.17
N ALA A 98 -7.92 10.94 -0.97
CA ALA A 98 -8.15 12.28 -0.45
C ALA A 98 -6.84 13.06 -0.30
N LEU A 99 -5.77 12.44 0.21
CA LEU A 99 -4.44 13.07 0.29
C LEU A 99 -3.90 13.45 -1.09
N ILE A 100 -4.02 12.57 -2.09
CA ILE A 100 -3.63 12.87 -3.48
C ILE A 100 -4.43 14.08 -4.01
N TRP A 101 -5.74 14.11 -3.78
CA TRP A 101 -6.58 15.23 -4.24
C TRP A 101 -6.27 16.54 -3.52
N LEU A 102 -5.93 16.47 -2.23
CA LEU A 102 -5.48 17.62 -1.45
C LEU A 102 -4.20 18.20 -2.05
N GLY A 103 -3.21 17.36 -2.33
CA GLY A 103 -1.98 17.81 -2.99
C GLY A 103 -2.21 18.35 -4.40
N ASP A 104 -3.13 17.75 -5.17
CA ASP A 104 -3.54 18.28 -6.47
C ASP A 104 -4.08 19.71 -6.36
N ILE A 105 -4.90 19.99 -5.34
CA ILE A 105 -5.47 21.32 -5.05
C ILE A 105 -4.37 22.30 -4.61
N LEU A 106 -3.49 21.89 -3.70
CA LEU A 106 -2.40 22.74 -3.20
C LEU A 106 -1.39 23.12 -4.30
N LEU A 107 -1.15 22.21 -5.24
CA LEU A 107 -0.22 22.41 -6.35
C LEU A 107 -0.82 23.13 -7.56
N LEU A 108 -2.11 23.50 -7.55
CA LEU A 108 -2.79 24.11 -8.69
C LEU A 108 -2.04 25.30 -9.29
N PHE A 109 -1.59 26.23 -8.44
CA PHE A 109 -0.91 27.44 -8.89
C PHE A 109 0.47 27.15 -9.48
N ILE A 110 1.20 26.21 -8.88
CA ILE A 110 2.54 25.80 -9.34
C ILE A 110 2.43 25.10 -10.69
N ARG A 111 1.42 24.25 -10.88
CA ARG A 111 1.19 23.50 -12.13
C ARG A 111 0.69 24.32 -13.29
N LYS A 112 0.17 25.53 -13.03
CA LYS A 112 -0.05 26.52 -14.11
C LYS A 112 1.26 27.00 -14.73
N LYS A 113 2.35 27.01 -13.96
CA LYS A 113 3.66 27.49 -14.38
C LYS A 113 4.60 26.37 -14.83
N TYR A 114 4.55 25.22 -14.18
CA TYR A 114 5.43 24.08 -14.45
C TYR A 114 4.63 22.86 -14.90
N LYS A 115 5.07 22.26 -16.01
CA LYS A 115 4.45 21.07 -16.58
C LYS A 115 5.19 19.83 -16.07
N GLU A 116 4.46 18.91 -15.44
CA GLU A 116 5.01 17.63 -15.01
C GLU A 116 5.16 16.67 -16.21
N GLU A 117 6.17 15.81 -16.15
CA GLU A 117 6.53 14.92 -17.25
C GLU A 117 5.53 13.79 -17.50
N SER A 118 4.88 13.29 -16.44
CA SER A 118 3.94 12.16 -16.51
C SER A 118 2.83 12.29 -15.47
N ASN A 119 1.69 11.64 -15.72
CA ASN A 119 0.59 11.56 -14.75
C ASN A 119 0.97 10.78 -13.48
N ILE A 120 1.89 9.82 -13.57
CA ILE A 120 2.41 9.09 -12.41
C ILE A 120 3.21 10.06 -11.51
N THR A 121 4.15 10.83 -12.08
CA THR A 121 4.90 11.85 -11.34
C THR A 121 3.97 12.88 -10.70
N ARG A 122 2.94 13.31 -11.44
CA ARG A 122 1.88 14.16 -10.90
C ARG A 122 1.22 13.56 -9.66
N MET A 123 0.75 12.33 -9.76
CA MET A 123 0.08 11.63 -8.66
C MET A 123 0.97 11.52 -7.42
N LEU A 124 2.25 11.19 -7.60
CA LEU A 124 3.22 11.04 -6.50
C LEU A 124 3.54 12.38 -5.84
N ASN A 125 3.79 13.43 -6.62
CA ASN A 125 4.00 14.77 -6.10
C ASN A 125 2.79 15.23 -5.27
N SER A 126 1.59 14.99 -5.78
CA SER A 126 0.36 15.31 -5.06
C SER A 126 0.21 14.49 -3.78
N PHE A 127 0.52 13.19 -3.82
CA PHE A 127 0.50 12.35 -2.61
C PHE A 127 1.46 12.89 -1.54
N VAL A 128 2.68 13.24 -1.91
CA VAL A 128 3.70 13.79 -1.00
C VAL A 128 3.25 15.12 -0.41
N ILE A 129 2.78 16.06 -1.23
CA ILE A 129 2.34 17.38 -0.76
C ILE A 129 1.10 17.29 0.12
N GLY A 130 0.12 16.47 -0.25
CA GLY A 130 -1.07 16.25 0.58
C GLY A 130 -0.73 15.61 1.93
N SER A 131 0.16 14.62 1.93
CA SER A 131 0.66 13.97 3.15
C SER A 131 1.42 14.96 4.05
N LEU A 132 2.30 15.77 3.46
CA LEU A 132 3.07 16.77 4.19
C LEU A 132 2.16 17.82 4.83
N PHE A 133 1.16 18.31 4.09
CA PHE A 133 0.19 19.26 4.63
C PHE A 133 -0.55 18.68 5.85
N TYR A 134 -1.00 17.43 5.77
CA TYR A 134 -1.67 16.76 6.87
C TYR A 134 -0.75 16.57 8.09
N ILE A 135 0.50 16.14 7.90
CA ILE A 135 1.46 16.01 9.01
C ILE A 135 1.67 17.36 9.68
N ILE A 136 1.90 18.42 8.90
CA ILE A 136 2.13 19.77 9.43
C ILE A 136 0.92 20.25 10.22
N SER A 137 -0.31 20.02 9.74
CA SER A 137 -1.51 20.44 10.48
C SER A 137 -1.67 19.72 11.81
N VAL A 138 -1.41 18.41 11.86
CA VAL A 138 -1.39 17.65 13.14
C VAL A 138 -0.31 18.18 14.08
N CYS A 139 0.88 18.49 13.55
CA CYS A 139 1.97 19.08 14.35
C CYS A 139 1.58 20.44 14.93
N ILE A 140 0.95 21.32 14.13
CA ILE A 140 0.47 22.63 14.58
C ILE A 140 -0.63 22.47 15.65
N MET A 141 -1.63 21.62 15.41
CA MET A 141 -2.70 21.37 16.38
C MET A 141 -2.15 20.79 17.70
N SER A 142 -1.14 19.94 17.62
CA SER A 142 -0.48 19.38 18.80
C SER A 142 0.35 20.42 19.55
N ALA A 143 1.04 21.31 18.84
CA ALA A 143 1.77 22.43 19.45
C ALA A 143 0.81 23.43 20.15
N LEU A 144 -0.42 23.54 19.67
CA LEU A 144 -1.49 24.32 20.28
C LEU A 144 -2.24 23.58 21.40
N HIS A 145 -1.86 22.34 21.72
CA HIS A 145 -2.50 21.49 22.73
C HIS A 145 -4.00 21.23 22.49
N ILE A 146 -4.43 21.17 21.23
CA ILE A 146 -5.83 20.90 20.83
C ILE A 146 -6.01 19.59 20.05
N ALA A 147 -4.94 18.80 19.87
CA ALA A 147 -4.93 17.60 19.04
C ALA A 147 -5.29 16.34 19.84
N SER A 148 -6.42 16.33 20.57
CA SER A 148 -6.94 15.07 21.10
C SER A 148 -7.31 14.12 19.95
N ILE A 149 -7.35 12.80 20.19
CA ILE A 149 -7.67 11.84 19.13
C ILE A 149 -9.04 12.10 18.48
N GLU A 150 -10.03 12.49 19.28
CA GLU A 150 -11.38 12.80 18.79
C GLU A 150 -11.35 14.01 17.86
N VAL A 151 -10.62 15.06 18.25
CA VAL A 151 -10.43 16.25 17.42
C VAL A 151 -9.70 15.90 16.12
N LEU A 152 -8.65 15.08 16.19
CA LEU A 152 -7.93 14.63 14.99
C LEU A 152 -8.80 13.79 14.05
N ARG A 153 -9.67 12.91 14.59
CA ARG A 153 -10.63 12.14 13.80
C ARG A 153 -11.61 13.04 13.07
N VAL A 154 -12.23 13.98 13.78
CA VAL A 154 -13.18 14.94 13.20
C VAL A 154 -12.47 15.82 12.16
N TYR A 155 -11.30 16.36 12.49
CA TYR A 155 -10.47 17.14 11.57
C TYR A 155 -10.16 16.37 10.29
N THR A 156 -9.74 15.12 10.40
CA THR A 156 -9.37 14.27 9.26
C THR A 156 -10.58 13.97 8.37
N LEU A 157 -11.72 13.63 8.97
CA LEU A 157 -12.96 13.37 8.24
C LEU A 157 -13.44 14.62 7.49
N LEU A 158 -13.44 15.78 8.16
CA LEU A 158 -13.84 17.05 7.55
C LEU A 158 -12.88 17.46 6.43
N LEU A 159 -11.57 17.35 6.65
CA LEU A 159 -10.56 17.66 5.64
C LEU A 159 -10.74 16.77 4.41
N ALA A 160 -10.92 15.46 4.60
CA ALA A 160 -11.17 14.53 3.50
C ALA A 160 -12.46 14.88 2.75
N ALA A 161 -13.57 15.12 3.45
CA ALA A 161 -14.85 15.46 2.84
C ALA A 161 -14.77 16.77 2.03
N ILE A 162 -14.20 17.83 2.62
CA ILE A 162 -14.01 19.13 1.95
C ILE A 162 -13.12 18.96 0.72
N THR A 163 -12.02 18.22 0.84
CA THR A 163 -11.11 17.96 -0.27
C THR A 163 -11.81 17.24 -1.42
N ILE A 164 -12.59 16.20 -1.12
CA ILE A 164 -13.34 15.44 -2.13
C ILE A 164 -14.33 16.36 -2.85
N VAL A 165 -15.13 17.13 -2.11
CA VAL A 165 -16.11 18.05 -2.69
C VAL A 165 -15.43 19.12 -3.54
N LEU A 166 -14.39 19.77 -3.01
CA LEU A 166 -13.65 20.83 -3.71
C LEU A 166 -12.97 20.29 -4.97
N TYR A 167 -12.35 19.11 -4.90
CA TYR A 167 -11.69 18.49 -6.04
C TYR A 167 -12.68 18.16 -7.16
N LEU A 168 -13.82 17.54 -6.82
CA LEU A 168 -14.88 17.25 -7.78
C LEU A 168 -15.44 18.53 -8.39
N TRP A 169 -15.64 19.57 -7.59
CA TRP A 169 -16.08 20.88 -8.06
C TRP A 169 -15.08 21.47 -9.05
N LEU A 170 -13.79 21.54 -8.72
CA LEU A 170 -12.73 22.03 -9.60
C LEU A 170 -12.59 21.22 -10.89
N ARG A 171 -12.88 19.91 -10.84
CA ARG A 171 -12.90 19.03 -12.02
C ARG A 171 -14.08 19.35 -12.95
N ILE A 172 -15.27 19.62 -12.41
CA ILE A 172 -16.46 20.02 -13.19
C ILE A 172 -16.18 21.31 -13.95
N PHE A 173 -15.52 22.28 -13.31
CA PHE A 173 -15.14 23.55 -13.93
C PHE A 173 -13.87 23.46 -14.82
N LYS A 174 -13.36 22.25 -15.08
CA LYS A 174 -12.16 21.98 -15.90
C LYS A 174 -10.92 22.76 -15.45
N VAL A 175 -10.85 23.15 -14.19
CA VAL A 175 -9.65 23.77 -13.60
C VAL A 175 -8.55 22.71 -13.45
N ILE A 176 -8.96 21.47 -13.15
CA ILE A 176 -8.09 20.29 -13.08
C ILE A 176 -8.39 19.39 -14.27
N GLU A 177 -7.51 19.40 -15.26
CA GLU A 177 -7.54 18.43 -16.35
C GLU A 177 -6.59 17.28 -16.04
N ILE A 178 -7.11 16.05 -16.02
CA ILE A 178 -6.29 14.83 -16.03
C ILE A 178 -6.33 14.32 -17.46
N LYS A 179 -5.17 14.27 -18.12
CA LYS A 179 -5.07 13.59 -19.40
C LYS A 179 -5.11 12.08 -19.17
N PRO A 180 -5.91 11.32 -19.91
CA PRO A 180 -5.85 9.86 -19.82
C PRO A 180 -4.49 9.38 -20.36
N ASP A 181 -3.80 8.50 -19.62
CA ASP A 181 -2.62 7.80 -20.12
C ASP A 181 -3.06 6.68 -21.06
N SER A 182 -3.25 6.99 -22.34
CA SER A 182 -3.57 6.00 -23.37
C SER A 182 -2.42 5.01 -23.66
N ILE A 183 -1.20 5.37 -23.29
CA ILE A 183 0.03 4.59 -23.56
C ILE A 183 -0.01 3.23 -22.86
N PHE A 184 -0.47 3.19 -21.60
CA PHE A 184 -0.47 1.97 -20.80
C PHE A 184 -1.43 0.90 -21.35
N GLU A 185 -2.54 1.33 -21.95
CA GLU A 185 -3.53 0.40 -22.51
C GLU A 185 -3.05 -0.30 -23.79
N GLU A 186 -2.35 0.41 -24.66
CA GLU A 186 -1.82 -0.14 -25.92
C GLU A 186 -0.68 -1.13 -25.64
N GLU A 187 0.21 -0.78 -24.72
CA GLU A 187 1.35 -1.62 -24.34
C GLU A 187 0.91 -2.90 -23.62
N PHE A 188 -0.10 -2.80 -22.74
CA PHE A 188 -0.69 -3.95 -22.05
C PHE A 188 -1.31 -4.97 -23.02
N VAL A 189 -2.00 -4.52 -24.06
CA VAL A 189 -2.57 -5.40 -25.09
C VAL A 189 -1.47 -6.12 -25.86
N LYS A 190 -0.39 -5.41 -26.20
CA LYS A 190 0.75 -5.96 -26.94
C LYS A 190 1.55 -6.99 -26.13
N LEU A 191 1.71 -6.76 -24.83
CA LEU A 191 2.46 -7.65 -23.93
C LEU A 191 1.66 -8.87 -23.49
N ARG A 192 0.32 -8.79 -23.42
CA ARG A 192 -0.55 -9.92 -23.04
C ARG A 192 -0.33 -11.18 -23.88
N GLY A 193 -0.06 -11.04 -25.17
CA GLY A 193 0.16 -12.18 -26.07
C GLY A 193 1.39 -13.03 -25.73
N LYS A 194 2.23 -12.58 -24.78
CA LYS A 194 3.47 -13.23 -24.40
C LYS A 194 3.31 -13.96 -23.06
N ASN A 195 3.60 -15.26 -23.05
CA ASN A 195 3.46 -16.11 -21.85
C ASN A 195 4.16 -15.54 -20.60
N TYR A 196 5.34 -14.92 -20.77
CA TYR A 196 6.08 -14.34 -19.65
C TYR A 196 5.34 -13.18 -18.96
N PHE A 197 4.51 -12.44 -19.70
CA PHE A 197 3.71 -11.35 -19.15
C PHE A 197 2.56 -11.90 -18.30
N CYS A 198 1.85 -12.93 -18.78
CA CYS A 198 0.79 -13.60 -18.02
C CYS A 198 1.34 -14.24 -16.74
N VAL A 199 2.49 -14.92 -16.82
CA VAL A 199 3.15 -15.50 -15.62
C VAL A 199 3.58 -14.39 -14.66
N GLY A 200 4.27 -13.36 -15.14
CA GLY A 200 4.75 -12.27 -14.29
C GLY A 200 3.62 -11.52 -13.59
N THR A 201 2.54 -11.20 -14.30
CA THR A 201 1.37 -10.53 -13.72
C THR A 201 0.60 -11.41 -12.74
N ALA A 202 0.47 -12.72 -13.01
CA ALA A 202 -0.13 -13.66 -12.08
C ALA A 202 0.69 -13.80 -10.78
N ILE A 203 2.02 -13.95 -10.89
CA ILE A 203 2.92 -13.99 -9.72
C ILE A 203 2.80 -12.70 -8.93
N MET A 204 2.92 -11.54 -9.58
CA MET A 204 2.83 -10.24 -8.92
C MET A 204 1.51 -10.09 -8.16
N LEU A 205 0.38 -10.39 -8.81
CA LEU A 205 -0.94 -10.25 -8.18
C LEU A 205 -1.13 -11.24 -7.03
N SER A 206 -0.70 -12.49 -7.20
CA SER A 206 -0.75 -13.47 -6.10
C SER A 206 0.09 -13.00 -4.91
N ALA A 207 1.32 -12.54 -5.13
CA ALA A 207 2.25 -12.06 -4.10
C ALA A 207 1.69 -10.86 -3.32
N LEU A 208 1.07 -9.94 -4.05
CA LEU A 208 0.35 -8.78 -3.50
C LEU A 208 -0.81 -9.23 -2.58
N LEU A 209 -1.64 -10.19 -3.02
CA LEU A 209 -2.70 -10.74 -2.18
C LEU A 209 -2.17 -11.52 -0.98
N LEU A 210 -1.06 -12.25 -1.10
CA LEU A 210 -0.46 -12.94 0.05
C LEU A 210 -0.09 -11.97 1.17
N GLN A 211 0.52 -10.84 0.81
CA GLN A 211 0.86 -9.79 1.78
C GLN A 211 -0.41 -9.26 2.46
N LEU A 212 -1.48 -9.00 1.70
CA LEU A 212 -2.76 -8.57 2.25
C LEU A 212 -3.42 -9.62 3.14
N GLY A 213 -3.32 -10.91 2.79
CA GLY A 213 -3.87 -12.00 3.60
C GLY A 213 -3.19 -12.13 4.96
N ARG A 214 -1.90 -11.79 5.04
CA ARG A 214 -1.14 -11.80 6.29
C ARG A 214 -1.37 -10.57 7.17
N ILE A 215 -1.68 -9.41 6.58
CA ILE A 215 -1.77 -8.12 7.28
C ILE A 215 -2.79 -8.11 8.44
N ASN A 216 -3.81 -8.98 8.43
CA ASN A 216 -4.84 -9.00 9.48
C ASN A 216 -4.99 -10.32 10.24
N ILE A 217 -4.50 -11.45 9.71
CA ILE A 217 -4.71 -12.79 10.30
C ILE A 217 -3.44 -13.33 10.98
N ALA A 218 -2.28 -13.17 10.36
CA ALA A 218 -1.02 -13.73 10.84
C ALA A 218 -0.06 -12.59 11.20
N LEU A 219 -0.44 -11.85 12.24
CA LEU A 219 0.32 -10.75 12.78
C LEU A 219 1.53 -11.30 13.54
N ASP A 220 2.73 -11.01 13.03
CA ASP A 220 3.95 -11.31 13.76
C ASP A 220 4.15 -10.33 14.93
N TYR A 221 5.05 -10.70 15.83
CA TYR A 221 5.37 -9.91 17.03
C TYR A 221 5.73 -8.46 16.67
N ASP A 222 6.45 -8.25 15.57
CA ASP A 222 6.83 -6.92 15.10
C ASP A 222 5.67 -6.15 14.47
N SER A 223 4.75 -6.77 13.73
CA SER A 223 3.54 -6.11 13.24
C SER A 223 2.63 -5.69 14.38
N LEU A 224 2.50 -6.50 15.43
CA LEU A 224 1.81 -6.09 16.66
C LEU A 224 2.51 -4.91 17.32
N ARG A 225 3.85 -4.97 17.41
CA ARG A 225 4.65 -3.98 18.14
C ARG A 225 4.89 -2.67 17.39
N TYR A 226 4.83 -2.66 16.06
CA TYR A 226 5.11 -1.47 15.23
C TYR A 226 3.95 -1.06 14.30
N GLY A 227 3.07 -1.99 13.92
CA GLY A 227 1.95 -1.74 13.02
C GLY A 227 0.59 -1.60 13.71
N LEU A 228 0.44 -2.14 14.93
CA LEU A 228 -0.83 -2.19 15.68
C LEU A 228 -0.70 -1.65 17.11
N ARG A 229 0.17 -0.64 17.28
CA ARG A 229 0.37 0.00 18.59
C ARG A 229 -0.92 0.62 19.11
N SER A 230 -1.12 0.48 20.42
CA SER A 230 -2.24 1.13 21.09
C SER A 230 -2.09 2.65 21.00
N LEU A 231 -3.24 3.31 20.88
CA LEU A 231 -3.33 4.75 20.75
C LEU A 231 -2.67 5.49 21.94
N SER A 232 -2.73 4.89 23.13
CA SER A 232 -2.09 5.39 24.37
C SER A 232 -0.57 5.54 24.29
N VAL A 233 0.08 4.89 23.33
CA VAL A 233 1.53 5.01 23.07
C VAL A 233 1.82 6.05 22.00
N LEU A 234 0.84 6.42 21.18
CA LEU A 234 1.00 7.29 20.01
C LEU A 234 0.59 8.75 20.28
N ILE A 235 -0.36 8.98 21.17
CA ILE A 235 -0.90 10.31 21.45
C ILE A 235 -1.33 10.44 22.90
N GLY A 236 -1.15 11.63 23.48
CA GLY A 236 -1.68 11.97 24.80
C GLY A 236 -3.10 12.54 24.72
N ASN A 237 -3.45 13.38 25.69
CA ASN A 237 -4.77 14.00 25.79
C ASN A 237 -4.92 15.20 24.84
N THR A 238 -3.84 15.95 24.63
CA THR A 238 -3.78 17.23 23.91
C THR A 238 -2.92 17.18 22.64
N GLY A 239 -2.16 16.12 22.41
CA GLY A 239 -1.46 15.91 21.15
C GLY A 239 -0.30 14.93 21.21
N ILE A 240 0.49 14.90 20.13
CA ILE A 240 1.66 14.02 19.98
C ILE A 240 2.89 14.48 20.78
N TYR A 241 2.87 15.70 21.32
CA TYR A 241 3.96 16.27 22.13
C TYR A 241 3.74 16.12 23.64
N ASP A 242 2.65 15.47 24.03
CA ASP A 242 2.33 15.25 25.43
C ASP A 242 3.33 14.31 26.10
N LYS A 243 3.53 14.50 27.41
CA LYS A 243 4.38 13.62 28.21
C LYS A 243 3.62 12.34 28.60
N LEU A 244 3.94 11.21 27.97
CA LEU A 244 3.27 9.92 28.22
C LEU A 244 3.87 9.12 29.41
N GLY A 245 4.59 9.78 30.31
CA GLY A 245 5.13 9.15 31.52
C GLY A 245 6.19 8.07 31.23
N THR A 246 6.12 6.91 31.89
CA THR A 246 7.08 5.79 31.73
C THR A 246 6.98 5.06 30.38
N VAL A 247 5.98 5.39 29.56
CA VAL A 247 5.86 4.92 28.17
C VAL A 247 6.89 5.64 27.27
N ASN A 248 7.16 6.93 27.54
CA ASN A 248 8.50 7.53 27.70
C ASN A 248 9.68 7.00 26.87
N ASP A 249 10.41 6.06 27.47
CA ASP A 249 11.86 6.00 27.24
C ASP A 249 12.28 5.08 26.08
N VAL A 250 11.33 4.33 25.48
CA VAL A 250 11.62 3.37 24.38
C VAL A 250 10.73 3.59 23.15
N TYR A 251 9.64 4.36 23.26
CA TYR A 251 8.57 4.40 22.25
C TYR A 251 8.20 5.79 21.71
N VAL A 252 8.88 6.86 22.15
CA VAL A 252 8.43 8.24 21.94
C VAL A 252 9.08 8.87 20.72
N TYR A 253 8.58 8.47 19.56
CA TYR A 253 8.48 9.38 18.43
C TYR A 253 7.52 8.77 17.41
N PRO A 254 6.32 9.35 17.17
CA PRO A 254 5.48 8.88 16.09
C PRO A 254 6.25 9.10 14.79
N LYS A 255 6.60 8.00 14.11
CA LYS A 255 7.20 8.07 12.77
C LYS A 255 6.17 8.75 11.88
N GLY A 256 6.57 9.59 10.92
CA GLY A 256 5.63 10.39 10.11
C GLY A 256 4.44 9.60 9.51
N LEU A 257 4.61 8.30 9.30
CA LEU A 257 3.56 7.38 8.87
C LEU A 257 2.51 7.05 9.96
N GLU A 258 2.91 6.94 11.22
CA GLU A 258 1.99 6.80 12.36
C GLU A 258 1.17 8.07 12.53
N ILE A 259 1.75 9.26 12.31
CA ILE A 259 1.01 10.53 12.30
C ILE A 259 -0.03 10.54 11.17
N LEU A 260 0.37 10.15 9.95
CA LEU A 260 -0.53 10.09 8.79
C LEU A 260 -1.73 9.15 8.98
N THR A 261 -1.55 8.08 9.76
CA THR A 261 -2.61 7.08 9.97
C THR A 261 -3.27 7.20 11.34
N LEU A 262 -2.87 8.19 12.16
CA LEU A 262 -3.26 8.33 13.56
C LEU A 262 -4.77 8.43 13.72
N ALA A 263 -5.42 9.24 12.89
CA ALA A 263 -6.87 9.43 12.92
C ALA A 263 -7.66 8.19 12.44
N LEU A 264 -7.03 7.28 11.69
CA LEU A 264 -7.64 6.03 11.27
C LEU A 264 -7.48 4.94 12.34
N ASN A 265 -6.48 5.08 13.22
CA ASN A 265 -6.20 4.07 14.23
C ASN A 265 -7.33 4.00 15.27
N ASN A 266 -7.80 2.79 15.52
CA ASN A 266 -8.88 2.48 16.45
C ASN A 266 -8.43 1.39 17.41
N GLU A 267 -9.13 1.26 18.54
CA GLU A 267 -8.87 0.19 19.51
C GLU A 267 -9.12 -1.21 18.93
N ILE A 268 -9.95 -1.30 17.89
CA ILE A 268 -10.16 -2.52 17.12
C ILE A 268 -9.00 -2.65 16.12
N THR A 269 -8.29 -3.77 16.20
CA THR A 269 -7.08 -4.15 15.45
C THR A 269 -7.33 -4.29 13.94
N PHE A 270 -7.62 -3.19 13.26
CA PHE A 270 -7.47 -3.11 11.81
C PHE A 270 -6.07 -2.58 11.52
N GLY A 271 -5.29 -3.32 10.73
CA GLY A 271 -3.95 -2.94 10.30
C GLY A 271 -3.94 -1.74 9.34
N PHE A 272 -4.37 -0.56 9.78
CA PHE A 272 -4.42 0.66 8.96
C PHE A 272 -3.03 1.13 8.55
N VAL A 273 -2.07 1.12 9.49
CA VAL A 273 -0.65 1.40 9.24
C VAL A 273 -0.08 0.43 8.19
N LEU A 274 -0.38 -0.86 8.33
CA LEU A 274 0.06 -1.91 7.41
C LEU A 274 -0.58 -1.77 6.03
N SER A 275 -1.88 -1.46 5.98
CA SER A 275 -2.62 -1.20 4.73
C SER A 275 -2.11 0.05 4.02
N PHE A 276 -1.73 1.09 4.77
CA PHE A 276 -1.12 2.30 4.23
C PHE A 276 0.25 2.01 3.64
N ASN A 277 1.11 1.31 4.39
CA ASN A 277 2.41 0.83 3.88
C ASN A 277 2.26 0.00 2.59
N TYR A 278 1.27 -0.89 2.55
CA TYR A 278 0.98 -1.70 1.38
C TYR A 278 0.59 -0.85 0.16
N ILE A 279 -0.26 0.17 0.34
CA ILE A 279 -0.61 1.10 -0.74
C ILE A 279 0.62 1.91 -1.18
N CYS A 280 1.47 2.37 -0.25
CA CYS A 280 2.73 3.03 -0.60
C CYS A 280 3.66 2.12 -1.41
N ALA A 281 3.76 0.83 -1.06
CA ALA A 281 4.53 -0.15 -1.81
C ALA A 281 4.01 -0.31 -3.26
N ILE A 282 2.68 -0.37 -3.43
CA ILE A 282 2.06 -0.38 -4.77
C ILE A 282 2.39 0.91 -5.55
N LEU A 283 2.30 2.08 -4.92
CA LEU A 283 2.65 3.35 -5.56
C LEU A 283 4.12 3.36 -6.01
N MET A 284 5.03 2.80 -5.21
CA MET A 284 6.44 2.63 -5.57
C MET A 284 6.65 1.70 -6.76
N LEU A 285 5.90 0.59 -6.85
CA LEU A 285 5.95 -0.30 -8.03
C LEU A 285 5.59 0.46 -9.32
N PHE A 286 4.59 1.35 -9.28
CA PHE A 286 4.25 2.19 -10.44
C PHE A 286 5.37 3.16 -10.84
N VAL A 287 6.24 3.59 -9.91
CA VAL A 287 7.42 4.40 -10.23
C VAL A 287 8.45 3.59 -11.01
N TYR A 288 8.74 2.36 -10.53
CA TYR A 288 9.75 1.50 -11.14
C TYR A 288 9.33 0.87 -12.47
N MET A 289 8.03 0.81 -12.76
CA MET A 289 7.51 0.32 -14.03
C MET A 289 7.49 1.38 -15.15
N ARG A 290 7.92 2.61 -14.89
CA ARG A 290 8.12 3.68 -15.89
C ARG A 290 9.53 3.61 -16.49
#